data_AF-A0A803QZV5-F1
#
_entry.id   AF-A0A803QZV5-F1
#
_cell.length_a   1.000
_cell.length_b   1.000
_cell.length_c   1.000
_cell.angle_alpha   90.00
_cell.angle_beta   90.00
_cell.angle_gamma   90.00
#
_symmetry.space_group_name_H-M   'P 1'
#
loop_
_entity.id
_entity.type
_entity.pdbx_description
1 polymer ?
#
loop_
_entity_poly.entity_id
_entity_poly.type
_entity_poly.pdbx_seq_one_letter_code
_entity_poly.pdbx_strand_id
1 'polypeptide(L)'
;MGKDHMRVSWITNEHFHTQSIVEYGIRPNEYNATATGEYTSYRYFFYSSGKIHHVTIGPLEPATTYYYRCGGSGPEFSFRTPPTAFPLQFVVVGKFVFSLLIN
;
A
#
# COMPACT_ATOMS: atom_id res chain seq x y z
N MET A 1 -12.66 4.72 -5.11
CA MET A 1 -11.30 5.30 -5.28
C MET A 1 -11.34 6.20 -6.50
N GLY A 2 -10.88 7.44 -6.36
CA GLY A 2 -10.92 8.46 -7.42
C GLY A 2 -9.84 8.28 -8.48
N LYS A 3 -9.91 9.07 -9.55
CA LYS A 3 -9.04 9.02 -10.75
C LYS A 3 -7.55 9.26 -10.48
N ASP A 4 -7.21 9.78 -9.32
CA ASP A 4 -5.91 10.33 -8.90
C ASP A 4 -5.51 9.89 -7.49
N HIS A 5 -6.13 8.83 -6.96
CA HIS A 5 -5.82 8.30 -5.64
C HIS A 5 -5.27 6.88 -5.74
N MET A 6 -4.35 6.54 -4.85
CA MET A 6 -3.78 5.21 -4.71
C MET A 6 -4.08 4.65 -3.32
N ARG A 7 -4.52 3.39 -3.24
CA ARG A 7 -4.64 2.69 -1.95
C ARG A 7 -3.38 1.88 -1.70
N VAL A 8 -2.71 2.18 -0.60
CA VAL A 8 -1.58 1.41 -0.06
C VAL A 8 -2.12 0.49 1.04
N SER A 9 -1.67 -0.76 1.06
CA SER A 9 -2.09 -1.73 2.07
C SER A 9 -0.95 -2.63 2.49
N TRP A 10 -0.87 -2.89 3.81
CA TRP A 10 0.16 -3.74 4.41
C TRP A 10 -0.39 -4.40 5.68
N ILE A 11 0.34 -5.40 6.19
CA ILE A 11 -0.05 -6.14 7.39
C ILE A 11 1.01 -5.94 8.48
N THR A 12 0.57 -5.72 9.72
CA THR A 12 1.42 -5.78 10.92
C THR A 12 0.93 -6.87 11.87
N ASN A 13 1.78 -7.33 12.78
CA ASN A 13 1.37 -8.29 13.81
C ASN A 13 0.27 -7.67 14.71
N GLU A 14 -0.66 -8.50 15.20
CA GLU A 14 -1.80 -8.07 16.03
C GLU A 14 -1.37 -7.29 17.28
N HIS A 15 -0.21 -7.63 17.84
CA HIS A 15 0.34 -6.98 19.04
C HIS A 15 1.03 -5.64 18.76
N PHE A 16 1.38 -5.32 17.51
CA PHE A 16 2.01 -4.04 17.19
C PHE A 16 0.96 -2.93 17.12
N HIS A 17 1.23 -1.84 17.84
CA HIS A 17 0.45 -0.61 17.78
C HIS A 17 1.04 0.33 16.73
N THR A 18 1.07 -0.12 15.47
CA THR A 18 1.50 0.71 14.34
C THR A 18 0.32 1.53 13.82
N GLN A 19 0.52 2.82 13.59
CA GLN A 19 -0.50 3.67 12.99
C GLN A 19 -0.66 3.36 11.50
N SER A 20 -1.89 3.42 10.99
CA SER A 20 -2.18 3.38 9.55
C SER A 20 -1.78 4.69 8.89
N ILE A 21 -0.48 4.91 8.72
CA ILE A 21 0.07 6.11 8.11
C ILE A 21 0.91 5.74 6.88
N VAL A 22 0.81 6.55 5.84
CA VAL A 22 1.74 6.52 4.69
C VAL A 22 2.35 7.90 4.55
N GLU A 23 3.67 7.95 4.57
CA GLU A 23 4.45 9.13 4.19
C GLU A 23 4.93 8.95 2.75
N TYR A 24 4.80 9.97 1.92
CA TYR A 24 5.12 9.89 0.50
C TYR A 24 5.66 11.21 -0.07
N GLY A 25 6.37 11.10 -1.18
CA GLY A 25 6.96 12.22 -1.91
C GLY A 25 7.46 11.79 -3.29
N ILE A 26 8.00 12.74 -4.07
CA ILE A 26 8.47 12.51 -5.46
C ILE A 26 9.99 12.30 -5.54
N ARG A 27 10.68 12.30 -4.40
CA ARG A 27 12.12 12.11 -4.29
C ARG A 27 12.42 10.97 -3.30
N PRO A 28 13.42 10.13 -3.57
CA PRO A 28 13.82 9.09 -2.62
C PRO A 28 14.21 9.69 -1.27
N ASN A 29 13.73 9.07 -0.19
CA ASN A 29 13.93 9.44 1.21
C ASN A 29 13.45 10.85 1.60
N GLU A 30 12.69 11.52 0.73
CA GLU A 30 12.10 12.84 1.00
C GLU A 30 10.57 12.73 0.93
N TYR A 31 9.93 12.59 2.09
CA TYR A 31 8.48 12.49 2.22
C TYR A 31 7.89 13.82 2.67
N ASN A 32 7.24 14.54 1.77
CA ASN A 32 6.67 15.86 2.03
C ASN A 32 5.15 15.83 2.26
N ALA A 33 4.52 14.66 2.09
CA ALA A 33 3.11 14.44 2.34
C ALA A 33 2.89 13.22 3.24
N THR A 34 1.77 13.22 3.92
CA THR A 34 1.36 12.14 4.82
C THR A 34 -0.13 11.93 4.72
N ALA A 35 -0.56 10.67 4.70
CA ALA A 35 -1.97 10.29 4.77
C ALA A 35 -2.18 9.28 5.90
N THR A 36 -3.31 9.40 6.58
CA THR A 36 -3.80 8.46 7.57
C THR A 36 -4.88 7.58 6.95
N GLY A 37 -5.09 6.41 7.54
CA GLY A 37 -6.19 5.53 7.17
C GLY A 37 -6.57 4.63 8.32
N GLU A 38 -7.17 3.50 7.98
CA GLU A 38 -7.76 2.58 8.95
C GLU A 38 -7.03 1.25 8.94
N TYR A 39 -7.34 0.38 9.89
CA TYR A 39 -6.96 -1.02 9.80
C TYR A 39 -8.17 -1.92 10.08
N THR A 40 -8.10 -3.14 9.59
CA THR A 40 -9.06 -4.20 9.87
C THR A 40 -8.32 -5.49 10.25
N SER A 41 -9.03 -6.49 10.74
CA SER A 41 -8.51 -7.84 10.93
C SER A 41 -9.63 -8.84 10.68
N TYR A 42 -9.27 -10.09 10.40
CA TYR A 42 -10.22 -11.17 10.25
C TYR A 42 -9.83 -12.37 11.11
N ARG A 43 -10.82 -13.22 11.37
CA ARG A 43 -10.63 -14.48 12.10
C ARG A 43 -11.19 -15.63 11.28
N TYR A 44 -10.45 -16.72 11.22
CA TYR A 44 -10.83 -17.95 10.52
C TYR A 44 -10.52 -19.16 11.41
N PHE A 45 -11.55 -19.83 11.93
CA PHE A 45 -11.43 -20.83 13.01
C PHE A 45 -10.60 -20.32 14.20
N PHE A 46 -9.42 -20.91 14.40
CA PHE A 46 -8.47 -20.57 15.46
C PHE A 46 -7.41 -19.56 15.01
N TYR A 47 -7.36 -19.22 13.72
CA TYR A 47 -6.44 -18.23 13.18
C TYR A 47 -7.03 -16.82 13.31
N SER A 48 -6.24 -15.90 13.85
CA SER A 48 -6.47 -14.46 13.78
C SER A 48 -5.44 -13.85 12.85
N SER A 49 -5.88 -13.00 11.93
CA SER A 49 -4.96 -12.23 11.11
C SER A 49 -4.24 -11.16 11.94
N GLY A 50 -3.09 -10.72 11.46
CA GLY A 50 -2.54 -9.43 11.86
C GLY A 50 -3.47 -8.26 11.51
N LYS A 51 -3.06 -7.05 11.86
CA LYS A 51 -3.76 -5.82 11.45
C LYS A 51 -3.46 -5.53 9.99
N ILE A 52 -4.50 -5.41 9.18
CA ILE A 52 -4.44 -5.08 7.76
C ILE A 52 -4.73 -3.60 7.62
N HIS A 53 -3.71 -2.82 7.32
CA HIS A 53 -3.80 -1.37 7.18
C HIS A 53 -4.23 -0.99 5.76
N HIS A 54 -5.09 0.00 5.65
CA HIS A 54 -5.54 0.57 4.38
C HIS A 54 -5.45 2.09 4.44
N VAL A 55 -4.57 2.67 3.63
CA VAL A 55 -4.38 4.12 3.52
C VAL A 55 -4.60 4.54 2.08
N THR A 56 -5.34 5.62 1.87
CA THR A 56 -5.53 6.21 0.53
C THR A 56 -4.72 7.48 0.46
N ILE A 57 -3.78 7.55 -0.49
CA ILE A 57 -2.97 8.73 -0.78
C ILE A 57 -3.48 9.43 -2.03
N GLY A 58 -3.35 10.75 -2.08
CA GLY A 58 -3.76 11.57 -3.20
C GLY A 58 -4.43 12.88 -2.77
N PRO A 59 -4.85 13.72 -3.74
CA PRO A 59 -4.71 13.51 -5.19
C PRO A 59 -3.24 13.48 -5.65
N LEU A 60 -2.93 12.69 -6.67
CA LEU A 60 -1.58 12.46 -7.20
C LEU A 60 -1.43 13.00 -8.63
N GLU A 61 -0.23 13.46 -8.95
CA GLU A 61 0.11 13.89 -10.31
C GLU A 61 0.23 12.68 -11.26
N PRO A 62 -0.23 12.79 -12.52
CA PRO A 62 -0.10 11.73 -13.52
C PRO A 62 1.34 11.56 -13.99
N ALA A 63 1.70 10.36 -14.43
CA ALA A 63 3.03 10.00 -14.94
C ALA A 63 4.21 10.25 -13.95
N THR A 64 3.92 10.39 -12.66
CA THR A 64 4.88 10.75 -11.61
C THR A 64 5.24 9.54 -10.75
N THR A 65 6.53 9.38 -10.46
CA THR A 65 6.99 8.36 -9.51
C THR A 65 6.88 8.91 -8.10
N TYR A 66 6.17 8.19 -7.25
CA TYR A 66 6.05 8.46 -5.82
C TYR A 66 6.82 7.41 -5.03
N TYR A 67 7.62 7.88 -4.10
CA TYR A 67 8.30 7.10 -3.06
C TYR A 67 7.47 7.18 -1.80
N TYR A 68 7.33 6.06 -1.09
CA TYR A 68 6.50 6.00 0.11
C TYR A 68 7.02 4.97 1.12
N ARG A 69 6.67 5.19 2.39
CA ARG A 69 6.85 4.22 3.47
C ARG A 69 5.59 4.09 4.31
N CYS A 70 5.39 2.90 4.87
CA CYS A 70 4.22 2.56 5.66
C CYS A 70 4.53 2.61 7.16
N GLY A 71 3.56 3.02 7.97
CA GLY A 71 3.62 2.95 9.43
C GLY A 71 4.59 3.93 10.11
N GLY A 72 5.05 4.98 9.40
CA GLY A 72 5.98 5.99 9.94
C GLY A 72 7.44 5.55 10.00
N SER A 73 7.68 4.24 9.94
CA SER A 73 9.01 3.63 9.97
C SER A 73 8.98 2.34 9.17
N GLY A 74 9.84 2.20 8.18
CA GLY A 74 9.88 1.02 7.33
C GLY A 74 10.76 1.23 6.10
N PRO A 75 10.93 0.18 5.28
CA PRO A 75 11.59 0.31 3.99
C PRO A 75 10.81 1.27 3.09
N GLU A 76 11.54 1.92 2.20
CA GLU A 76 10.96 2.73 1.13
C GLU A 76 10.51 1.82 -0.02
N PHE A 77 9.37 2.16 -0.60
CA PHE A 77 8.84 1.57 -1.83
C PHE A 77 8.54 2.69 -2.83
N SER A 78 8.29 2.32 -4.08
CA SER A 78 7.85 3.28 -5.08
C SER A 78 6.82 2.70 -6.04
N PHE A 79 6.00 3.59 -6.60
CA PHE A 79 5.11 3.28 -7.71
C PHE A 79 5.05 4.50 -8.64
N ARG A 80 4.61 4.28 -9.88
CA ARG A 80 4.39 5.36 -10.84
C ARG A 80 2.91 5.46 -11.18
N THR A 81 2.35 6.66 -11.07
CA THR A 81 0.98 6.92 -11.50
C THR A 81 0.86 6.77 -13.03
N PRO A 82 -0.30 6.34 -13.54
CA PRO A 82 -0.51 6.25 -14.97
C PRO A 82 -0.45 7.65 -15.62
N PRO A 83 0.01 7.78 -16.87
CA PRO A 83 -0.13 9.01 -17.65
C PRO A 83 -1.61 9.33 -17.94
N THR A 84 -1.92 10.59 -18.17
CA THR A 84 -3.27 11.06 -18.56
C THR A 84 -3.69 10.56 -19.95
N ALA A 85 -2.71 10.25 -20.81
CA ALA A 85 -2.91 9.79 -22.18
C ALA A 85 -2.33 8.39 -22.40
N PHE A 86 -2.91 7.67 -23.37
CA PHE A 86 -2.44 6.38 -23.82
C PHE A 86 -1.09 6.49 -24.57
N PRO A 87 -0.28 5.42 -24.61
CA PRO A 87 -0.62 4.04 -24.26
C PRO A 87 -0.41 3.66 -22.79
N LEU A 88 -1.30 2.79 -22.28
CA LEU A 88 -1.15 2.07 -21.02
C LEU A 88 -0.89 0.60 -21.33
N GLN A 89 0.07 0.00 -20.65
CA GLN A 89 0.37 -1.42 -20.77
C GLN A 89 -0.19 -2.14 -19.56
N PHE A 90 -0.98 -3.19 -19.81
CA PHE A 90 -1.55 -4.04 -18.78
C PHE A 90 -0.92 -5.42 -18.89
N VAL A 91 -0.42 -5.93 -17.76
CA VAL A 91 0.03 -7.32 -17.65
C VAL A 91 -1.13 -8.14 -17.08
N VAL A 92 -1.56 -9.17 -17.82
CA VAL A 92 -2.63 -10.08 -17.38
C VAL A 92 -1.99 -11.38 -16.95
N VAL A 93 -2.18 -11.75 -15.67
CA VAL A 93 -1.68 -13.00 -15.12
C VAL A 93 -2.83 -13.76 -14.47
N GLY A 94 -2.90 -15.07 -14.71
CA GLY A 94 -3.90 -15.98 -14.15
C GLY A 94 -3.25 -17.15 -13.45
N LYS A 95 -3.92 -17.69 -12.42
CA LYS A 95 -3.44 -18.76 -11.52
C LYS A 95 -2.08 -18.47 -10.88
N PHE A 96 -2.14 -17.83 -9.71
CA PHE A 96 -1.09 -17.90 -8.70
C PHE A 96 -1.53 -18.88 -7.62
N VAL A 97 -0.75 -19.95 -7.41
CA VAL A 97 -0.97 -20.90 -6.32
C VAL A 97 0.32 -20.97 -5.51
N PHE A 98 0.24 -20.62 -4.23
CA PHE A 98 1.29 -20.87 -3.25
C PHE A 98 0.78 -21.96 -2.30
N SER A 99 1.56 -23.03 -2.14
CA SER A 99 1.26 -24.05 -1.13
C SER A 99 1.82 -23.58 0.21
N LEU A 100 0.96 -23.30 1.18
CA LEU A 100 1.38 -23.12 2.57
C LEU A 100 1.52 -24.51 3.21
N LEU A 101 2.76 -24.88 3.58
CA LEU A 101 2.98 -25.94 4.56
C LEU A 101 2.70 -25.32 5.94
N ILE A 102 1.55 -25.66 6.50
CA ILE A 102 1.23 -25.36 7.90
C ILE A 102 1.83 -26.53 8.70
N ASN A 103 2.88 -26.27 9.51
CA ASN A 103 3.37 -27.21 10.52
C ASN A 103 2.44 -27.21 11.74
#